data_AF-A0ABD0Q2P8-F1
#
_entry.id   AF-A0ABD0Q2P8-F1
#
_cell.length_a   1.000
_cell.length_b   1.000
_cell.length_c   1.000
_cell.angle_alpha   90.00
_cell.angle_beta   90.00
_cell.angle_gamma   90.00
#
_symmetry.space_group_name_H-M   'P 1'
#
loop_
_entity.id
_entity.type
_entity.pdbx_description
1 polymer ?
#
loop_
_entity_poly.entity_id
_entity_poly.type
_entity_poly.pdbx_seq_one_letter_code
_entity_poly.pdbx_strand_id
1 'polypeptide(L)' 'RMNGKVNGRIYVGDSPSPVEFSNNDLHSYVVTNDGRAYIAISSIPSSVGPSLQPLPALGEAIGWAFALEQPDYQNGFSII' A
#
# COMPACT_ATOMS: atom_id res chain seq x y z
N ARG A 1 1.46 8.00 -11.27
CA ARG A 1 0.22 7.37 -10.75
C ARG A 1 0.35 5.89 -10.96
N MET A 2 0.03 5.06 -9.98
CA MET A 2 -0.09 3.62 -10.16
C MET A 2 -1.45 3.17 -9.67
N ASN A 3 -2.02 2.16 -10.34
CA ASN A 3 -3.31 1.59 -9.97
C ASN A 3 -3.18 0.08 -9.95
N GLY A 4 -3.99 -0.57 -9.11
CA GLY A 4 -3.99 -2.01 -9.02
C GLY A 4 -5.22 -2.55 -8.32
N LYS A 5 -5.23 -3.87 -8.15
CA LYS A 5 -6.23 -4.59 -7.38
C LYS A 5 -5.58 -5.21 -6.15
N VAL A 6 -6.29 -5.19 -5.03
CA VAL A 6 -5.87 -5.80 -3.77
C VAL A 6 -6.85 -6.90 -3.39
N ASN A 7 -6.30 -8.05 -3.02
CA ASN A 7 -7.04 -9.17 -2.45
C ASN A 7 -6.40 -9.52 -1.12
N GLY A 8 -7.18 -9.94 -0.14
CA GLY A 8 -6.69 -10.26 1.19
C GLY A 8 -7.56 -11.27 1.92
N ARG A 9 -6.92 -12.02 2.81
CA ARG A 9 -7.52 -12.97 3.73
C ARG A 9 -6.85 -12.80 5.08
N ILE A 10 -7.58 -12.24 6.04
CA ILE A 10 -6.99 -11.74 7.29
C ILE A 10 -7.77 -12.27 8.49
N TYR A 11 -7.06 -12.86 9.45
CA TYR A 11 -7.59 -13.16 10.77
C TYR A 11 -7.45 -11.92 11.67
N VAL A 12 -8.52 -11.52 12.33
CA VAL A 12 -8.55 -10.33 13.19
C VAL A 12 -8.74 -10.78 14.63
N GLY A 13 -7.77 -10.47 15.49
CA GLY A 13 -7.75 -10.94 16.88
C GLY A 13 -7.84 -12.47 16.95
N ASP A 14 -8.70 -12.97 17.84
CA ASP A 14 -8.92 -14.40 18.04
C ASP A 14 -10.07 -14.97 17.19
N SER A 15 -10.48 -14.27 16.12
CA SER A 15 -11.57 -14.73 15.24
C SER A 15 -11.27 -16.11 14.65
N PRO A 16 -12.19 -17.09 14.75
CA PRO A 16 -11.99 -18.43 14.21
C PRO A 16 -12.07 -18.50 12.68
N SER A 17 -12.62 -17.45 12.04
CA SER A 17 -12.74 -17.33 10.59
C SER A 17 -12.09 -16.04 10.07
N PRO A 18 -11.42 -16.07 8.91
CA PRO A 18 -10.82 -14.88 8.34
C PRO A 18 -11.87 -13.98 7.67
N VAL A 19 -11.54 -12.70 7.57
CA VAL A 19 -12.20 -11.75 6.66
C VAL A 19 -11.52 -11.85 5.31
N GLU A 20 -12.29 -12.15 4.28
CA GLU A 20 -11.83 -12.21 2.89
C GLU A 20 -12.36 -11.00 2.11
N PHE A 21 -11.49 -10.38 1.33
CA PHE A 21 -11.84 -9.30 0.41
C PHE A 21 -11.05 -9.46 -0.88
N SER A 22 -11.68 -9.08 -1.99
CA SER A 22 -11.08 -9.20 -3.32
C SER A 22 -11.56 -8.08 -4.22
N ASN A 23 -10.77 -7.81 -5.26
CA ASN A 23 -11.03 -6.81 -6.29
C ASN A 23 -11.13 -5.37 -5.74
N ASN A 24 -10.54 -5.11 -4.57
CA ASN A 24 -10.43 -3.77 -4.00
C ASN A 24 -9.51 -2.90 -4.85
N ASP A 25 -9.88 -1.65 -5.09
CA ASP A 25 -9.04 -0.75 -5.89
C ASP A 25 -7.92 -0.15 -5.03
N LEU A 26 -6.69 -0.21 -5.55
CA LEU A 26 -5.57 0.58 -5.06
C LEU A 26 -5.32 1.73 -6.03
N HIS A 27 -5.27 2.94 -5.50
CA HIS A 27 -4.90 4.16 -6.21
C HIS A 27 -3.69 4.80 -5.55
N SER A 28 -2.68 5.19 -6.34
CA SER A 28 -1.54 5.92 -5.82
C SER A 28 -1.14 7.14 -6.65
N TYR A 29 -0.67 8.15 -5.93
CA TYR A 29 -0.09 9.36 -6.49
C TYR A 29 1.22 9.68 -5.78
N VAL A 30 2.27 9.98 -6.55
CA VAL A 30 3.59 10.29 -6.01
C VAL A 30 4.01 11.69 -6.47
N VAL A 31 4.56 12.46 -5.53
CA VAL A 31 5.20 13.75 -5.77
C VAL A 31 6.71 13.49 -5.82
N THR A 32 7.24 13.37 -7.03
CA THR A 32 8.66 12.99 -7.25
C THR A 32 9.64 14.04 -6.73
N ASN A 33 9.24 15.31 -6.65
CA ASN A 33 10.11 16.40 -6.19
C ASN A 33 10.49 16.32 -4.71
N ASP A 34 9.73 15.59 -3.88
CA ASP A 34 10.01 15.42 -2.46
C ASP A 34 9.81 13.99 -1.94
N GLY A 35 9.62 13.03 -2.85
CA GLY A 35 9.51 11.60 -2.54
C GLY A 35 8.23 11.19 -1.80
N ARG A 36 7.23 12.07 -1.67
CA ARG A 36 5.98 11.72 -0.98
C ARG A 36 5.08 10.87 -1.85
N ALA A 37 4.70 9.70 -1.32
CA ALA A 37 3.71 8.81 -1.93
C ALA A 37 2.41 8.81 -1.13
N TYR A 38 1.29 9.01 -1.83
CA TYR A 38 -0.06 8.89 -1.31
C TYR A 38 -0.69 7.63 -1.88
N ILE A 39 -1.15 6.73 -1.02
CA ILE A 39 -1.81 5.47 -1.40
C ILE A 39 -3.18 5.43 -0.75
N ALA A 40 -4.19 5.02 -1.53
CA ALA A 40 -5.54 4.77 -1.06
C ALA A 40 -5.99 3.39 -1.53
N ILE A 41 -6.60 2.61 -0.63
CA ILE A 41 -7.25 1.34 -0.95
C ILE A 41 -8.73 1.49 -0.62
N SER A 42 -9.60 1.29 -1.61
CA SER A 42 -11.04 1.47 -1.45
C SER A 42 -11.75 0.16 -1.11
N SER A 43 -13.01 0.27 -0.69
CA SER A 43 -13.91 -0.89 -0.47
C SER A 43 -13.43 -1.90 0.58
N ILE A 44 -12.53 -1.49 1.48
CA ILE A 44 -12.07 -2.32 2.59
C ILE A 44 -13.23 -2.57 3.56
N PRO A 45 -13.52 -3.83 3.96
CA PRO A 45 -14.56 -4.12 4.94
C PRO A 45 -14.32 -3.38 6.26
N SER A 46 -15.37 -2.80 6.83
CA SER A 46 -15.30 -2.08 8.10
C SER A 46 -14.85 -2.97 9.26
N SER A 47 -15.05 -4.29 9.16
CA SER A 47 -14.59 -5.30 10.13
C SER A 47 -13.07 -5.44 10.20
N VAL A 48 -12.32 -5.03 9.17
CA VAL A 48 -10.85 -5.17 9.12
C VAL A 48 -10.13 -3.82 8.97
N GLY A 49 -10.80 -2.78 8.48
CA GLY A 49 -10.21 -1.45 8.24
C GLY A 49 -9.38 -0.90 9.40
N PRO A 50 -9.90 -0.83 10.65
CA PRO A 50 -9.12 -0.38 11.81
C PRO A 50 -7.87 -1.24 12.07
N SER A 51 -7.98 -2.55 11.92
CA SER A 51 -6.86 -3.49 12.13
C SER A 51 -5.76 -3.38 11.06
N LEU A 52 -6.06 -2.79 9.90
CA LEU A 52 -5.08 -2.54 8.85
C LEU A 52 -4.27 -1.25 9.05
N GLN A 53 -4.73 -0.33 9.90
CA GLN A 53 -4.05 0.97 10.10
C GLN A 53 -2.57 0.85 10.52
N PRO A 54 -2.17 -0.13 11.35
CA PRO A 54 -0.77 -0.32 11.72
C PRO A 54 0.11 -0.95 10.62
N LEU A 55 -0.43 -1.21 9.42
CA LEU A 55 0.28 -1.85 8.31
C LEU A 55 0.57 -0.87 7.15
N PRO A 56 1.34 0.21 7.37
CA PRO A 56 1.70 1.14 6.31
C PRO A 56 2.50 0.45 5.19
N ALA A 57 3.24 -0.61 5.53
CA ALA A 57 4.02 -1.43 4.61
C ALA A 57 3.23 -1.94 3.38
N LEU A 58 1.90 -2.04 3.45
CA LEU A 58 1.05 -2.43 2.31
C LEU A 58 1.16 -1.45 1.12
N GLY A 59 1.52 -0.20 1.35
CA GLY A 59 1.76 0.81 0.32
C GLY A 59 3.22 1.22 0.14
N GLU A 60 4.13 0.79 1.02
CA GLU A 60 5.52 1.27 1.07
C GLU A 60 6.35 0.86 -0.14
N ALA A 61 6.03 -0.26 -0.80
CA ALA A 61 6.74 -0.65 -2.02
C ALA A 61 6.66 0.43 -3.12
N ILE A 62 5.54 1.16 -3.20
CA ILE A 62 5.38 2.30 -4.11
C ILE A 62 6.23 3.48 -3.63
N GLY A 63 6.28 3.73 -2.32
CA GLY A 63 7.13 4.76 -1.74
C GLY A 63 8.62 4.51 -1.99
N TRP A 64 9.07 3.26 -1.86
CA TRP A 64 10.43 2.84 -2.17
C TRP A 64 10.75 2.98 -3.66
N ALA A 65 9.83 2.55 -4.54
CA ALA A 65 10.00 2.64 -5.98
C ALA A 65 10.24 4.10 -6.42
N PHE A 66 9.55 5.06 -5.82
CA PHE A 66 9.64 6.47 -6.21
C PHE A 66 10.22 7.37 -5.12
N ALA A 67 11.09 6.81 -4.27
CA ALA A 67 11.77 7.56 -3.24
C ALA A 67 12.59 8.71 -3.86
N LEU A 68 12.75 9.80 -3.11
CA LEU A 68 13.64 10.88 -3.52
C LEU A 68 15.08 10.36 -3.52
N GLU A 69 15.72 10.41 -4.69
CA GLU A 69 17.10 10.00 -4.84
C GLU A 69 18.04 11.01 -4.18
N GLN A 70 19.09 10.49 -3.55
CA GLN A 70 20.21 11.28 -3.05
C GLN A 70 21.44 10.99 -3.92
N PRO A 71 22.47 11.84 -3.94
CA PRO A 71 23.71 11.54 -4.64
C PRO A 71 24.22 10.14 -4.26
N ASP A 72 24.53 9.32 -5.27
CA ASP A 72 24.99 7.93 -5.14
C ASP A 72 23.93 6.90 -4.66
N TYR A 73 22.66 7.30 -4.49
CA TYR A 73 21.57 6.40 -4.12
C TYR A 73 20.44 6.45 -5.15
N GLN A 74 19.98 5.27 -5.56
CA GLN A 74 18.90 5.12 -6.52
C GLN A 74 17.63 4.61 -5.83
N ASN A 75 16.48 5.06 -6.30
CA ASN A 75 15.20 4.53 -5.84
C ASN A 75 14.87 3.20 -6.55
N GLY A 76 13.80 2.54 -6.11
CA GLY A 76 13.42 1.24 -6.65
C GLY A 76 13.04 1.26 -8.13
N PHE A 77 12.53 2.38 -8.65
CA PHE A 77 12.16 2.53 -10.06
C PHE A 77 13.38 2.69 -10.96
N SER A 78 14.45 3.31 -10.49
CA SER A 78 15.69 3.48 -11.26
C SER A 78 16.52 2.20 -11.40
N ILE A 79 16.31 1.20 -10.53
CA ILE A 79 17.06 -0.06 -10.52
C ILE A 79 16.33 -1.25 -11.15
N ILE A 80 15.04 -1.13 -11.49
CA ILE A 80 14.19 -2.19 -12.09
C ILE A 80 13.88 -1.85 -13.54
#